data_AF-A0A959LQ24-F1
#
_entry.id   AF-A0A959LQ24-F1
#
_cell.length_a   1.000
_cell.length_b   1.000
_cell.length_c   1.000
_cell.angle_alpha   90.00
_cell.angle_beta   90.00
_cell.angle_gamma   90.00
#
_symmetry.space_group_name_H-M   'P 1'
#
loop_
_entity.id
_entity.type
_entity.pdbx_description
1 polymer ?
#
loop_
_entity_poly.entity_id
_entity_poly.type
_entity_poly.pdbx_seq_one_letter_code
_entity_poly.pdbx_strand_id
1 'polypeptide(L)'
;MHPFNQDFCSHLEYRLSASFKYSTDDRVKVFGCDGINHEPYPIEQLSIRSITNTKKISTKSWIGKDGQDIYEMTIYFSEHTIDCLNEGKLINTIPEESDTNWWDIDIDQQTIDIYLK
;
A
#
# COMPACT_ATOMS: atom_id res chain seq x y z
N MET A 1 3.44 -18.40 7.01
CA MET A 1 2.94 -17.02 7.16
C MET A 1 2.87 -16.43 5.77
N HIS A 2 1.75 -15.80 5.40
CA HIS A 2 1.63 -15.17 4.07
C HIS A 2 2.53 -13.92 4.00
N PRO A 3 3.20 -13.59 2.88
CA PRO A 3 4.10 -12.43 2.81
C PRO A 3 3.37 -11.08 2.91
N PHE A 4 2.13 -11.00 2.41
CA PHE A 4 1.21 -9.92 2.77
C PHE A 4 0.65 -10.20 4.16
N ASN A 5 1.18 -9.50 5.15
CA ASN A 5 0.87 -9.67 6.58
C ASN A 5 1.05 -8.35 7.33
N GLN A 6 0.90 -8.38 8.66
CA GLN A 6 1.04 -7.21 9.50
C GLN A 6 2.42 -6.54 9.40
N ASP A 7 3.51 -7.31 9.31
CA ASP A 7 4.87 -6.76 9.20
C ASP A 7 5.06 -5.98 7.89
N PHE A 8 4.61 -6.55 6.77
CA PHE A 8 4.57 -5.83 5.49
C PHE A 8 3.72 -4.56 5.57
N CYS A 9 2.52 -4.64 6.16
CA CYS A 9 1.61 -3.51 6.27
C CYS A 9 2.21 -2.38 7.12
N SER A 10 2.89 -2.70 8.23
CA SER A 10 3.58 -1.70 9.05
C SER A 10 4.75 -1.03 8.33
N HIS A 11 5.52 -1.78 7.53
CA HIS A 11 6.58 -1.19 6.70
C HIS A 11 6.01 -0.26 5.61
N LEU A 12 4.91 -0.68 4.97
CA LEU A 12 4.23 0.10 3.95
C LEU A 12 3.63 1.38 4.54
N GLU A 13 2.99 1.30 5.70
CA GLU A 13 2.44 2.44 6.46
C GLU A 13 3.51 3.48 6.76
N TYR A 14 4.63 3.05 7.36
CA TYR A 14 5.75 3.94 7.66
C TYR A 14 6.27 4.63 6.41
N ARG A 15 6.46 3.87 5.33
CA ARG A 15 7.01 4.39 4.08
C ARG A 15 6.05 5.35 3.39
N LEU A 16 4.76 5.03 3.37
CA LEU A 16 3.72 5.85 2.78
C LEU A 16 3.63 7.20 3.49
N SER A 17 3.55 7.20 4.82
CA SER A 17 3.61 8.40 5.66
C SER A 17 4.83 9.26 5.36
N ALA A 18 6.00 8.64 5.25
CA ALA A 18 7.24 9.35 4.96
C ALA A 18 7.28 9.92 3.54
N SER A 19 6.57 9.33 2.58
CA SER A 19 6.56 9.76 1.18
C SER A 19 5.60 10.92 0.90
N PHE A 20 4.50 11.03 1.66
CA PHE A 20 3.51 12.10 1.45
C PHE A 20 4.11 13.51 1.54
N LYS A 21 5.13 13.71 2.38
CA LYS A 21 5.85 15.01 2.50
C LYS A 21 6.48 15.49 1.18
N TYR A 22 6.73 14.59 0.23
CA TYR A 22 7.28 14.89 -1.09
C TYR A 22 6.21 15.07 -2.18
N SER A 23 4.92 14.97 -1.83
CA SER A 23 3.79 15.22 -2.74
C SER A 23 3.89 16.59 -3.40
N THR A 24 3.37 16.73 -4.62
CA THR A 24 3.14 18.04 -5.24
C THR A 24 1.86 18.72 -4.75
N ASP A 25 0.92 17.97 -4.16
CA ASP A 25 -0.29 18.52 -3.53
C ASP A 25 -0.02 18.86 -2.06
N ASP A 26 -0.09 20.16 -1.72
CA ASP A 26 0.13 20.67 -0.37
C ASP A 26 -0.84 20.10 0.68
N ARG A 27 -2.03 19.63 0.27
CA ARG A 27 -2.99 18.97 1.16
C ARG A 27 -2.44 17.62 1.64
N VAL A 28 -1.81 16.88 0.73
CA VAL A 28 -1.27 15.54 0.98
C VAL A 28 0.03 15.61 1.78
N LYS A 29 0.84 16.66 1.63
CA LYS A 29 2.13 16.82 2.35
C LYS A 29 2.05 16.69 3.87
N VAL A 30 0.87 16.97 4.44
CA VAL A 30 0.62 16.93 5.88
C VAL A 30 -0.14 15.68 6.33
N PHE A 31 -0.36 14.72 5.43
CA PHE A 31 -0.99 13.45 5.78
C PHE A 31 0.00 12.48 6.39
N GLY A 32 -0.50 11.64 7.27
CA GLY A 32 0.12 10.39 7.68
C GLY A 32 -0.79 9.21 7.35
N CYS A 33 -0.24 8.02 7.43
CA CYS A 33 -0.93 6.74 7.41
C CYS A 33 -0.72 6.09 8.79
N ASP A 34 -1.80 5.76 9.50
CA ASP A 34 -1.81 5.24 10.88
C ASP A 34 -2.35 3.81 10.94
N GLY A 35 -2.26 3.10 9.82
CA GLY A 35 -2.63 1.70 9.72
C GLY A 35 -2.95 1.27 8.30
N ILE A 36 -2.65 0.02 8.00
CA ILE A 36 -3.11 -0.69 6.81
C ILE A 36 -3.65 -2.04 7.25
N ASN A 37 -4.86 -2.38 6.81
CA ASN A 37 -5.46 -3.64 7.16
C ASN A 37 -4.75 -4.79 6.42
N HIS A 38 -4.20 -5.74 7.19
CA HIS A 38 -3.51 -6.91 6.64
C HIS A 38 -4.47 -8.02 6.21
N GLU A 39 -5.77 -7.86 6.49
CA GLU A 39 -6.85 -8.71 6.00
C GLU A 39 -7.59 -7.99 4.85
N PRO A 40 -7.20 -8.24 3.59
CA PRO A 40 -7.84 -7.62 2.45
C PRO A 40 -9.26 -8.12 2.25
N TYR A 41 -10.02 -7.37 1.45
CA TYR A 41 -11.39 -7.73 1.11
C TYR A 41 -11.55 -7.83 -0.42
N PRO A 42 -12.05 -8.97 -0.92
CA PRO A 42 -12.39 -10.19 -0.20
C PRO A 42 -11.12 -10.99 0.19
N ILE A 43 -11.18 -11.76 1.28
CA ILE A 43 -10.01 -12.42 1.90
C ILE A 43 -9.29 -13.42 0.97
N GLU A 44 -10.00 -13.94 -0.03
CA GLU A 44 -9.48 -14.85 -1.06
C GLU A 44 -8.38 -14.20 -1.92
N GLN A 45 -8.31 -12.86 -1.93
CA GLN A 45 -7.21 -12.12 -2.54
C GLN A 45 -5.87 -12.36 -1.85
N LEU A 46 -5.83 -12.84 -0.59
CA LEU A 46 -4.57 -13.24 0.05
C LEU A 46 -3.93 -14.48 -0.57
N SER A 47 -4.62 -15.27 -1.39
CA SER A 47 -3.96 -16.42 -1.98
C SER A 47 -2.93 -15.98 -3.03
N ILE A 48 -1.72 -16.54 -2.98
CA ILE A 48 -0.67 -16.30 -3.99
C ILE A 48 -1.23 -16.45 -5.41
N ARG A 49 -2.03 -17.50 -5.66
CA ARG A 49 -2.70 -17.71 -6.94
C ARG A 49 -3.59 -16.54 -7.35
N SER A 50 -4.36 -15.97 -6.42
CA SER A 50 -5.21 -14.81 -6.72
C SER A 50 -4.35 -13.60 -7.08
N ILE A 51 -3.36 -13.26 -6.24
CA ILE A 51 -2.43 -12.15 -6.47
C ILE A 51 -1.72 -12.28 -7.81
N THR A 52 -1.21 -13.47 -8.16
CA THR A 52 -0.55 -13.69 -9.44
C THR A 52 -1.48 -13.46 -10.64
N ASN A 53 -2.76 -13.81 -10.51
CA ASN A 53 -3.74 -13.66 -11.59
C ASN A 53 -4.28 -12.23 -11.72
N THR A 54 -4.58 -11.58 -10.59
CA THR A 54 -5.21 -10.25 -10.57
C THR A 54 -4.20 -9.12 -10.54
N LYS A 55 -2.97 -9.41 -10.07
CA LYS A 55 -1.88 -8.47 -9.81
C LYS A 55 -2.26 -7.33 -8.86
N LYS A 56 -3.25 -7.57 -7.99
CA LYS A 56 -3.69 -6.57 -7.02
C LYS A 56 -4.35 -7.16 -5.79
N ILE A 57 -4.31 -6.38 -4.71
CA ILE A 57 -5.05 -6.56 -3.47
C ILE A 57 -5.83 -5.29 -3.16
N SER A 58 -7.07 -5.43 -2.71
CA SER A 58 -7.92 -4.37 -2.17
C SER A 58 -7.99 -4.49 -0.66
N THR A 59 -7.67 -3.42 0.05
CA THR A 59 -7.66 -3.34 1.51
C THR A 59 -8.04 -1.93 1.97
N LYS A 60 -7.94 -1.65 3.27
CA LYS A 60 -8.20 -0.35 3.87
C LYS A 60 -6.95 0.21 4.50
N SER A 61 -6.85 1.53 4.45
CA SER A 61 -5.82 2.28 5.17
C SER A 61 -6.43 3.45 5.91
N TRP A 62 -5.80 3.86 7.00
CA TRP A 62 -6.20 5.01 7.79
C TRP A 62 -5.25 6.16 7.48
N ILE A 63 -5.70 7.09 6.64
CA ILE A 63 -4.87 8.17 6.08
C ILE A 63 -5.51 9.50 6.38
N GLY A 64 -4.74 10.49 6.83
CA GLY A 64 -5.24 11.84 7.05
C GLY A 64 -4.26 12.67 7.87
N LYS A 65 -4.66 13.89 8.24
CA LYS A 65 -3.84 14.74 9.12
C LYS A 65 -3.74 14.20 10.54
N ASP A 66 -4.80 13.53 10.98
CA ASP A 66 -4.95 12.89 12.28
C ASP A 66 -5.01 11.36 12.18
N GLY A 67 -4.86 10.81 10.96
CA GLY A 67 -4.91 9.37 10.70
C GLY A 67 -6.29 8.73 10.88
N GLN A 68 -7.38 9.51 10.88
CA GLN A 68 -8.72 8.95 11.18
C GLN A 68 -9.58 8.63 9.96
N ASP A 69 -9.28 9.20 8.79
CA ASP A 69 -10.07 8.94 7.59
C ASP A 69 -9.70 7.57 6.98
N ILE A 70 -10.74 6.82 6.60
CA ILE A 70 -10.58 5.49 6.00
C ILE A 70 -10.54 5.65 4.49
N TYR A 71 -9.47 5.15 3.88
CA TYR A 71 -9.29 5.10 2.44
C TYR A 71 -9.38 3.66 1.96
N GLU A 72 -10.08 3.46 0.84
CA GLU A 72 -9.99 2.20 0.10
C GLU A 72 -8.65 2.16 -0.65
N MET A 73 -7.84 1.18 -0.32
CA MET A 73 -6.47 1.02 -0.81
C MET A 73 -6.39 -0.12 -1.81
N THR A 74 -5.87 0.14 -3.01
CA THR A 74 -5.51 -0.92 -3.96
C THR A 74 -3.99 -0.99 -4.10
N ILE A 75 -3.41 -2.16 -3.83
CA ILE A 75 -1.97 -2.42 -3.97
C ILE A 75 -1.76 -3.24 -5.23
N TYR A 76 -1.02 -2.70 -6.18
CA TYR A 76 -0.68 -3.33 -7.45
C TYR A 76 0.70 -3.99 -7.37
N PHE A 77 0.79 -5.18 -7.97
CA PHE A 77 1.97 -6.04 -7.97
C PHE A 77 2.55 -6.11 -9.39
N SER A 78 3.81 -5.69 -9.55
CA SER A 78 4.55 -5.94 -10.78
C SER A 78 4.95 -7.42 -10.89
N GLU A 79 5.47 -7.87 -12.03
CA GLU A 79 6.03 -9.22 -12.15
C GLU A 79 7.17 -9.44 -11.14
N HIS A 80 8.03 -8.43 -10.96
CA HIS A 80 9.10 -8.46 -9.97
C HIS A 80 8.56 -8.57 -8.54
N THR A 81 7.49 -7.84 -8.24
CA THR A 81 6.82 -7.92 -6.94
C THR A 81 6.29 -9.34 -6.67
N ILE A 82 5.72 -10.00 -7.69
CA ILE A 82 5.20 -11.37 -7.59
C ILE A 82 6.33 -12.37 -7.35
N ASP A 83 7.47 -12.22 -8.01
CA ASP A 83 8.65 -13.05 -7.74
C ASP A 83 9.10 -12.89 -6.27
N CYS A 84 9.20 -11.65 -5.79
CA CYS A 84 9.55 -11.35 -4.40
C CYS A 84 8.51 -11.90 -3.41
N LEU A 85 7.22 -11.86 -3.74
CA LEU A 85 6.15 -12.47 -2.95
C LEU A 85 6.41 -13.97 -2.78
N ASN A 86 6.68 -14.68 -3.88
CA ASN A 86 6.95 -16.13 -3.87
C ASN A 86 8.21 -16.49 -3.06
N GLU A 87 9.18 -15.58 -2.99
CA GLU A 87 10.39 -15.73 -2.16
C GLU A 87 10.22 -15.28 -0.69
N GLY A 88 9.06 -14.73 -0.31
CA GLY A 88 8.82 -14.19 1.03
C GLY A 88 9.55 -12.87 1.30
N LYS A 89 9.90 -12.12 0.26
CA LYS A 89 10.67 -10.87 0.31
C LYS A 89 9.84 -9.64 -0.12
N LEU A 90 8.53 -9.70 0.03
CA LEU A 90 7.60 -8.66 -0.44
C LEU A 90 7.97 -7.25 0.09
N ILE A 91 8.46 -7.13 1.32
CA ILE A 91 8.88 -5.86 1.93
C ILE A 91 9.93 -5.12 1.07
N ASN A 92 10.81 -5.85 0.37
CA ASN A 92 11.86 -5.26 -0.45
C ASN A 92 11.34 -4.53 -1.70
N THR A 93 10.07 -4.77 -2.05
CA THR A 93 9.40 -4.17 -3.21
C THR A 93 8.82 -2.80 -2.90
N ILE A 94 8.79 -2.39 -1.62
CA ILE A 94 8.30 -1.09 -1.21
C ILE A 94 9.29 0.00 -1.70
N PRO A 95 8.82 1.01 -2.45
CA PRO A 95 9.61 2.17 -2.88
C PRO A 95 10.27 2.96 -1.75
N GLU A 96 11.33 3.70 -2.10
CA GLU A 96 11.95 4.61 -1.14
C GLU A 96 11.08 5.86 -0.96
N GLU A 97 11.21 6.53 0.18
CA GLU A 97 10.34 7.67 0.51
C GLU A 97 10.45 8.84 -0.48
N SER A 98 11.62 9.00 -1.12
CA SER A 98 11.89 10.05 -2.10
C SER A 98 11.32 9.75 -3.49
N ASP A 99 10.81 8.54 -3.72
CA ASP A 99 10.05 8.23 -4.93
C ASP A 99 8.62 8.72 -4.74
N THR A 100 8.11 9.51 -5.68
CA THR A 100 6.76 10.10 -5.61
C THR A 100 5.79 9.49 -6.60
N ASN A 101 6.23 8.52 -7.42
CA ASN A 101 5.41 7.97 -8.52
C ASN A 101 4.80 6.61 -8.20
N TRP A 102 4.83 6.20 -6.94
CA TRP A 102 4.41 4.87 -6.52
C TRP A 102 3.14 4.85 -5.69
N TRP A 103 2.50 6.00 -5.51
CA TRP A 103 1.16 6.08 -4.97
C TRP A 103 0.38 7.20 -5.66
N ASP A 104 -0.93 7.05 -5.72
CA ASP A 104 -1.87 8.06 -6.20
C ASP A 104 -3.07 8.12 -5.26
N ILE A 105 -3.42 9.30 -4.76
CA ILE A 105 -4.45 9.49 -3.74
C ILE A 105 -5.54 10.43 -4.24
N ASP A 106 -6.77 9.95 -4.21
CA ASP A 106 -7.97 10.76 -4.46
C ASP A 106 -8.64 11.04 -3.10
N ILE A 107 -8.46 12.28 -2.63
CA ILE A 107 -9.01 12.75 -1.35
C ILE A 107 -10.55 12.79 -1.39
N ASP A 108 -11.13 13.12 -2.55
CA ASP A 108 -12.57 13.32 -2.69
C ASP A 108 -13.30 11.97 -2.75
N GLN A 109 -12.67 10.96 -3.37
CA GLN A 109 -13.19 9.59 -3.42
C GLN A 109 -12.72 8.71 -2.25
N GLN A 110 -11.79 9.21 -1.42
CA GLN A 110 -11.15 8.44 -0.34
C GLN A 110 -10.54 7.13 -0.85
N THR A 111 -9.81 7.20 -1.96
CA THR A 111 -9.11 6.05 -2.54
C THR A 111 -7.63 6.31 -2.63
N ILE A 112 -6.82 5.26 -2.49
CA ILE A 112 -5.38 5.31 -2.73
C ILE A 112 -4.92 4.07 -3.50
N ASP A 113 -4.15 4.32 -4.55
CA ASP A 113 -3.47 3.29 -5.31
C ASP A 113 -2.00 3.24 -4.90
N ILE A 114 -1.45 2.04 -4.72
CA ILE A 114 -0.06 1.78 -4.34
C ILE A 114 0.57 0.89 -5.41
N TYR A 115 1.76 1.27 -5.89
CA TYR A 115 2.51 0.56 -6.92
C TYR A 115 3.83 0.06 -6.35
N LEU A 116 3.96 -1.25 -6.17
CA LEU A 116 5.21 -1.87 -5.72
C LEU A 116 6.22 -1.98 -6.87
N LYS A 117 7.52 -1.99 -6.55
CA LYS A 117 8.62 -2.16 -7.54
C LYS A 117 8.49 -3.46 -8.33
#